data_AF-A0A7J3QU86-F1
#
_entry.id   AF-A0A7J3QU86-F1
#
_cell.length_a   1.000
_cell.length_b   1.000
_cell.length_c   1.000
_cell.angle_alpha   90.00
_cell.angle_beta   90.00
_cell.angle_gamma   90.00
#
_symmetry.space_group_name_H-M   'P 1'
#
loop_
_entity.id
_entity.type
_entity.pdbx_description
1 polymer ?
#
loop_
_entity_poly.entity_id
_entity_poly.type
_entity_poly.pdbx_seq_one_letter_code
_entity_poly.pdbx_strand_id
1 'polypeptide(L)'
;MKAKVRGIYTTALTKLLLENDFQIVQPSKTIKARFSIPDNNEPPDLKIKDRHDLQGVVALGTPEAVKVFQRILHSSLEDAITRKWNVSVDGIYKGKIVSESNDAFHVLIGEDIVGLLPKQEAKSESQNQNENALIVQVARKRIGRKTPLLTTQLKIVGKYAILAQRSNVGVSLKIRDINKRAELYALGKQLVPEGWGIIWREPAAHTPKTILENEVTTLREKVKALNETAPLADAPALLVEGLYFMDVEFPRLSKARLDALRAFVSPTLDGHHFYKSCGGKVSAALEMAEKLLEKGQSRSEVEEKFKEEIRLAFPEEGSAVDVEHVKLSGAVFHLGHATVEAINSHELRYSRTIRA
;
A
#
# COMPACT_ATOMS: atom_id res chain seq x y z
N MET A 1 -2.50 17.74 -3.47
CA MET A 1 -1.62 16.56 -3.22
C MET A 1 -1.77 15.56 -4.36
N LYS A 2 -0.81 14.67 -4.62
CA LYS A 2 -0.85 13.73 -5.76
C LYS A 2 -1.15 12.30 -5.31
N ALA A 3 -2.18 11.68 -5.88
CA ALA A 3 -2.56 10.30 -5.59
C ALA A 3 -2.46 9.40 -6.80
N LYS A 4 -1.99 8.17 -6.57
CA LYS A 4 -2.08 7.05 -7.52
C LYS A 4 -2.94 5.96 -6.92
N VAL A 5 -4.06 5.66 -7.58
CA VAL A 5 -4.98 4.62 -7.15
C VAL A 5 -4.94 3.44 -8.13
N ARG A 6 -5.00 2.22 -7.61
CA ARG A 6 -5.10 0.95 -8.36
C ARG A 6 -6.00 -0.03 -7.63
N GLY A 7 -6.61 -0.94 -8.39
CA GLY A 7 -7.47 -1.99 -7.84
C GLY A 7 -8.95 -1.79 -8.09
N ILE A 8 -9.79 -2.60 -7.44
CA ILE A 8 -11.24 -2.63 -7.67
C ILE A 8 -11.91 -1.32 -7.22
N TYR A 9 -11.40 -0.69 -6.16
CA TYR A 9 -11.94 0.56 -5.61
C TYR A 9 -11.49 1.81 -6.40
N THR A 10 -10.72 1.65 -7.48
CA THR A 10 -10.03 2.78 -8.15
C THR A 10 -11.00 3.87 -8.59
N THR A 11 -12.12 3.51 -9.22
CA THR A 11 -13.03 4.51 -9.78
C THR A 11 -13.70 5.33 -8.68
N ALA A 12 -14.26 4.65 -7.66
CA ALA A 12 -14.91 5.31 -6.53
C ALA A 12 -13.94 6.22 -5.76
N LEU A 13 -12.75 5.71 -5.42
CA LEU A 13 -11.74 6.48 -4.70
C LEU A 13 -11.18 7.63 -5.55
N THR A 14 -11.11 7.48 -6.87
CA THR A 14 -10.69 8.58 -7.75
C THR A 14 -11.70 9.72 -7.70
N LYS A 15 -12.99 9.42 -7.79
CA LYS A 15 -14.07 10.41 -7.63
C LYS A 15 -13.96 11.14 -6.28
N LEU A 16 -13.85 10.38 -5.20
CA LEU A 16 -13.73 10.91 -3.85
C LEU A 16 -12.49 11.81 -3.67
N LEU A 17 -11.35 11.39 -4.21
CA LEU A 17 -10.09 12.15 -4.12
C LEU A 17 -10.14 13.44 -4.93
N LEU A 18 -10.72 13.42 -6.14
CA LEU A 18 -10.89 14.62 -6.97
C LEU A 18 -11.79 15.66 -6.30
N GLU A 19 -12.84 15.23 -5.60
CA GLU A 19 -13.71 16.11 -4.81
C GLU A 19 -13.02 16.73 -3.58
N ASN A 20 -11.83 16.24 -3.24
CA ASN A 20 -11.04 16.70 -2.10
C ASN A 20 -9.64 17.19 -2.54
N ASP A 21 -9.57 17.82 -3.72
CA ASP A 21 -8.38 18.53 -4.25
C ASP A 21 -7.12 17.65 -4.44
N PHE A 22 -7.27 16.34 -4.58
CA PHE A 22 -6.18 15.49 -5.04
C PHE A 22 -6.06 15.53 -6.55
N GLN A 23 -4.82 15.70 -7.01
CA GLN A 23 -4.43 15.44 -8.39
C GLN A 23 -4.21 13.93 -8.58
N ILE A 24 -4.83 13.36 -9.60
CA ILE A 24 -4.64 11.95 -9.95
C ILE A 24 -3.44 11.83 -10.89
N VAL A 25 -2.42 11.10 -10.44
CA VAL A 25 -1.20 10.85 -11.22
C VAL A 25 -1.07 9.39 -11.60
N GLN A 26 -0.39 9.16 -12.71
CA GLN A 26 -0.23 7.88 -13.36
C GLN A 26 -1.58 7.16 -13.52
N PRO A 27 -2.62 7.78 -14.10
CA PRO A 27 -3.92 7.15 -14.24
C PRO A 27 -3.89 5.97 -15.22
N SER A 28 -4.77 4.98 -15.03
CA SER A 28 -4.96 3.94 -16.06
C SER A 28 -5.73 4.52 -17.25
N LYS A 29 -5.70 3.83 -18.40
CA LYS A 29 -6.50 4.23 -19.58
C LYS A 29 -7.98 4.40 -19.24
N THR A 30 -8.54 3.49 -18.46
CA THR A 30 -9.93 3.52 -18.00
C THR A 30 -10.23 4.75 -17.15
N ILE A 31 -9.34 5.10 -16.22
CA ILE A 31 -9.55 6.28 -15.35
C ILE A 31 -9.40 7.58 -16.15
N LYS A 32 -8.46 7.64 -17.12
CA LYS A 32 -8.37 8.76 -18.05
C LYS A 32 -9.68 8.97 -18.81
N ALA A 33 -10.26 7.90 -19.35
CA ALA A 33 -11.52 7.97 -20.09
C ALA A 33 -12.71 8.38 -19.20
N ARG A 34 -12.83 7.82 -17.99
CA ARG A 34 -13.97 8.08 -17.09
C ARG A 34 -14.00 9.50 -16.52
N PHE A 35 -12.82 10.08 -16.24
CA PHE A 35 -12.72 11.38 -15.57
C PHE A 35 -12.15 12.49 -16.46
N SER A 36 -11.90 12.21 -17.74
CA SER A 36 -11.29 13.16 -18.68
C SER A 36 -9.99 13.79 -18.16
N ILE A 37 -9.21 13.04 -17.38
CA ILE A 37 -7.96 13.54 -16.80
C ILE A 37 -6.78 13.34 -17.75
N PRO A 38 -5.86 14.33 -17.84
CA PRO A 38 -4.68 14.22 -18.70
C PRO A 38 -3.72 13.15 -18.19
N ASP A 39 -2.79 12.75 -19.06
CA ASP A 39 -1.68 11.91 -18.61
C ASP A 39 -0.74 12.71 -17.72
N ASN A 40 -0.29 12.10 -16.64
CA ASN A 40 0.66 12.70 -15.72
C ASN A 40 1.52 11.60 -15.12
N ASN A 41 2.83 11.62 -15.38
CA ASN A 41 3.75 10.57 -14.92
C ASN A 41 4.49 10.92 -13.63
N GLU A 42 4.12 12.02 -12.98
CA GLU A 42 4.76 12.46 -11.74
C GLU A 42 4.60 11.43 -10.61
N PRO A 43 5.57 11.36 -9.69
CA PRO A 43 5.48 10.47 -8.56
C PRO A 43 4.35 10.89 -7.61
N PRO A 44 3.57 9.92 -7.08
CA PRO A 44 2.49 10.22 -6.14
C PRO A 44 3.03 10.50 -4.73
N ASP A 45 2.35 11.39 -4.02
CA ASP A 45 2.49 11.58 -2.56
C ASP A 45 1.73 10.47 -1.80
N LEU A 46 0.69 9.91 -2.41
CA LEU A 46 -0.14 8.84 -1.85
C LEU A 46 -0.38 7.74 -2.89
N LYS A 47 -0.01 6.50 -2.56
CA LYS A 47 -0.31 5.33 -3.37
C LYS A 47 -1.33 4.45 -2.66
N ILE A 48 -2.47 4.22 -3.33
CA ILE A 48 -3.55 3.38 -2.83
C ILE A 48 -3.66 2.15 -3.74
N LYS A 49 -3.77 0.96 -3.13
CA LYS A 49 -4.01 -0.31 -3.83
C LYS A 49 -4.92 -1.19 -3.01
N ASP A 50 -5.56 -2.18 -3.62
CA ASP A 50 -6.37 -3.15 -2.89
C ASP A 50 -5.56 -3.85 -1.78
N ARG A 51 -6.27 -4.19 -0.70
CA ARG A 51 -5.83 -5.21 0.25
C ARG A 51 -5.77 -6.57 -0.44
N HIS A 52 -5.02 -7.49 0.15
CA HIS A 52 -4.86 -8.85 -0.36
C HIS A 52 -6.16 -9.65 -0.38
N ASP A 53 -7.08 -9.37 0.54
CA ASP A 53 -8.41 -9.96 0.70
C ASP A 53 -9.51 -9.22 -0.09
N LEU A 54 -9.16 -8.13 -0.79
CA LEU A 54 -10.08 -7.24 -1.51
C LEU A 54 -11.16 -6.59 -0.63
N GLN A 55 -11.09 -6.71 0.70
CA GLN A 55 -12.05 -6.14 1.66
C GLN A 55 -11.77 -4.66 1.99
N GLY A 56 -10.89 -4.02 1.21
CA GLY A 56 -10.55 -2.62 1.36
C GLY A 56 -9.27 -2.28 0.62
N VAL A 57 -8.53 -1.29 1.11
CA VAL A 57 -7.31 -0.79 0.47
C VAL A 57 -6.17 -0.60 1.46
N VAL A 58 -4.96 -0.61 0.95
CA VAL A 58 -3.79 -0.12 1.67
C VAL A 58 -3.28 1.16 1.02
N ALA A 59 -2.93 2.12 1.85
CA ALA A 59 -2.35 3.39 1.47
C ALA A 59 -0.88 3.47 1.94
N LEU A 60 -0.02 3.96 1.06
CA LEU A 60 1.39 4.24 1.35
C LEU A 60 1.71 5.64 0.83
N GLY A 61 2.10 6.57 1.70
CA GLY A 61 2.35 7.96 1.28
C GLY A 61 3.10 8.79 2.31
N THR A 62 3.22 10.09 2.04
CA THR A 62 3.79 11.04 3.01
C THR A 62 2.90 11.14 4.26
N PRO A 63 3.44 11.60 5.41
CA PRO A 63 2.65 11.74 6.65
C PRO A 63 1.38 12.55 6.43
N GLU A 64 1.49 13.68 5.73
CA GLU A 64 0.38 14.58 5.43
C GLU A 64 -0.64 13.89 4.53
N ALA A 65 -0.18 13.17 3.50
CA ALA A 65 -1.06 12.57 2.50
C ALA A 65 -1.92 11.46 3.11
N VAL A 66 -1.32 10.64 3.96
CA VAL A 66 -2.03 9.59 4.70
C VAL A 66 -3.00 10.19 5.72
N LYS A 67 -2.61 11.26 6.42
CA LYS A 67 -3.48 11.96 7.39
C LYS A 67 -4.70 12.58 6.71
N VAL A 68 -4.51 13.28 5.59
CA VAL A 68 -5.61 13.88 4.82
C VAL A 68 -6.51 12.79 4.25
N PHE A 69 -5.94 11.72 3.68
CA PHE A 69 -6.73 10.61 3.16
C PHE A 69 -7.57 9.92 4.24
N GLN A 70 -7.00 9.68 5.43
CA GLN A 70 -7.74 9.16 6.56
C GLN A 70 -8.95 10.03 6.91
N ARG A 71 -8.77 11.35 6.98
CA ARG A 71 -9.86 12.29 7.28
C ARG A 71 -10.96 12.23 6.23
N ILE A 72 -10.60 12.18 4.94
CA ILE A 72 -11.56 12.05 3.84
C ILE A 72 -12.38 10.77 4.01
N LEU A 73 -11.72 9.63 4.24
CA LEU A 73 -12.41 8.36 4.44
C LEU A 73 -13.42 8.43 5.60
N HIS A 74 -13.00 8.87 6.79
CA HIS A 74 -13.90 8.95 7.95
C HIS A 74 -15.01 9.99 7.80
N SER A 75 -14.81 11.03 6.99
CA SER A 75 -15.87 12.01 6.70
C SER A 75 -16.90 11.52 5.68
N SER A 76 -16.54 10.54 4.85
CA SER A 76 -17.36 10.09 3.71
C SER A 76 -17.87 8.66 3.85
N LEU A 77 -17.26 7.84 4.71
CA LEU A 77 -17.52 6.42 4.88
C LEU A 77 -17.70 6.11 6.37
N GLU A 78 -18.93 5.83 6.77
CA GLU A 78 -19.36 5.77 8.18
C GLU A 78 -18.71 4.62 8.97
N ASP A 79 -18.59 3.44 8.35
CA ASP A 79 -18.07 2.22 8.99
C ASP A 79 -16.63 1.89 8.55
N ALA A 80 -15.92 2.82 7.90
CA ALA A 80 -14.56 2.57 7.43
C ALA A 80 -13.58 2.41 8.61
N ILE A 81 -12.80 1.32 8.60
CA ILE A 81 -11.82 1.04 9.66
C ILE A 81 -10.42 1.35 9.12
N THR A 82 -9.68 2.23 9.79
CA THR A 82 -8.31 2.58 9.41
C THR A 82 -7.30 2.14 10.48
N ARG A 83 -6.24 1.45 10.07
CA ARG A 83 -5.15 1.00 10.95
C ARG A 83 -3.83 1.54 10.43
N LYS A 84 -3.14 2.33 11.25
CA LYS A 84 -1.83 2.87 10.90
C LYS A 84 -0.73 1.97 11.41
N TRP A 85 0.36 1.93 10.67
CA TRP A 85 1.60 1.35 11.18
C TRP A 85 2.35 2.41 11.99
N ASN A 86 2.83 2.04 13.17
CA ASN A 86 3.47 2.98 14.10
C ASN A 86 4.91 3.37 13.68
N VAL A 87 5.37 2.86 12.53
CA VAL A 87 6.67 3.19 11.93
C VAL A 87 6.50 3.66 10.51
N SER A 88 7.46 4.48 10.06
CA SER A 88 7.55 4.85 8.65
C SER A 88 8.32 3.79 7.87
N VAL A 89 7.75 3.35 6.75
CA VAL A 89 8.37 2.46 5.77
C VAL A 89 9.58 3.14 5.17
N ASP A 90 10.72 2.46 5.12
CA ASP A 90 12.03 3.02 4.75
C ASP A 90 12.52 4.13 5.71
N GLY A 91 11.89 4.32 6.87
CA GLY A 91 12.41 5.22 7.91
C GLY A 91 13.72 4.68 8.50
N ILE A 92 14.67 5.58 8.74
CA ILE A 92 15.99 5.27 9.33
C ILE A 92 15.99 5.72 10.78
N TYR A 93 16.38 4.83 11.68
CA TYR A 93 16.34 5.01 13.12
C TYR A 93 17.70 4.70 13.73
N LYS A 94 18.08 5.41 14.79
CA LYS A 94 19.09 4.93 15.73
C LYS A 94 18.36 4.04 16.73
N GLY A 95 18.58 2.74 16.65
CA GLY A 95 17.94 1.75 17.50
C GLY A 95 18.85 1.26 18.62
N LYS A 96 18.25 0.74 19.69
CA LYS A 96 18.94 0.11 20.82
C LYS A 96 18.67 -1.39 20.83
N ILE A 97 19.70 -2.23 20.87
CA ILE A 97 19.52 -3.68 21.03
C ILE A 97 19.00 -3.95 22.44
N VAL A 98 17.83 -4.57 22.54
CA VAL A 98 17.20 -4.91 23.82
C VAL A 98 17.27 -6.40 24.15
N SER A 99 17.29 -7.26 23.14
CA SER A 99 17.48 -8.70 23.32
C SER A 99 17.93 -9.34 22.01
N GLU A 100 18.37 -10.59 22.09
CA GLU A 100 18.70 -11.40 20.92
C GLU A 100 18.01 -12.76 20.98
N SER A 101 17.76 -13.33 19.80
CA SER A 101 17.36 -14.71 19.61
C SER A 101 18.41 -15.44 18.76
N ASN A 102 18.17 -16.71 18.42
CA ASN A 102 19.11 -17.49 17.60
C ASN A 102 19.42 -16.82 16.26
N ASP A 103 18.42 -16.22 15.60
CA ASP A 103 18.53 -15.73 14.22
C ASP A 103 18.44 -14.20 14.07
N ALA A 104 18.02 -13.48 15.10
CA ALA A 104 17.78 -12.03 15.02
C ALA A 104 18.08 -11.26 16.31
N PHE A 105 18.38 -9.99 16.16
CA PHE A 105 18.37 -8.99 17.23
C PHE A 105 17.00 -8.32 17.31
N HIS A 106 16.54 -8.09 18.54
CA HIS A 106 15.39 -7.23 18.82
C HIS A 106 15.90 -5.83 19.11
N VAL A 107 15.50 -4.88 18.27
CA VAL A 107 16.00 -3.50 18.31
C VAL A 107 14.85 -2.56 18.59
N LEU A 108 14.95 -1.82 19.69
CA LEU A 108 14.03 -0.75 20.05
C LEU A 108 14.30 0.47 19.15
N ILE A 109 13.30 0.92 18.40
CA ILE A 109 13.40 2.02 17.41
C ILE A 109 12.41 3.17 17.69
N GLY A 110 11.72 3.13 18.82
CA GLY A 110 10.80 4.15 19.32
C GLY A 110 10.40 3.82 20.74
N GLU A 111 9.43 4.54 21.32
CA GLU A 111 9.03 4.40 22.72
C GLU A 111 8.65 2.96 23.09
N ASP A 112 7.83 2.30 22.27
CA ASP A 112 7.39 0.90 22.48
C ASP A 112 7.47 0.05 21.20
N ILE A 113 8.40 0.39 20.31
CA ILE A 113 8.49 -0.24 18.99
C ILE A 113 9.76 -1.06 18.90
N VAL A 114 9.61 -2.39 18.88
CA VAL A 114 10.69 -3.33 18.69
C VAL A 114 10.63 -3.91 17.27
N GLY A 115 11.71 -3.77 16.52
CA GLY A 115 11.90 -4.41 15.22
C GLY A 115 12.85 -5.61 15.29
N LEU A 116 12.80 -6.45 14.26
CA LEU A 116 13.67 -7.63 14.10
C LEU A 116 14.77 -7.32 13.09
N LEU A 117 16.04 -7.39 13.52
CA LEU A 117 17.20 -7.32 12.63
C LEU A 117 17.82 -8.72 12.49
N PRO A 118 17.85 -9.32 11.29
CA PRO A 118 18.53 -10.61 11.09
C PRO A 118 20.03 -10.52 11.43
N LYS A 119 20.58 -11.52 12.15
CA LYS A 119 22.00 -11.52 12.57
C LYS A 119 22.97 -11.44 11.39
N GLN A 120 22.58 -11.95 10.21
CA GLN A 120 23.38 -11.88 8.99
C GLN A 120 23.63 -10.42 8.53
N GLU A 121 22.71 -9.51 8.82
CA GLU A 121 22.84 -8.09 8.46
C GLU A 121 23.63 -7.28 9.49
N ALA A 122 23.63 -7.71 10.75
CA ALA A 122 24.35 -7.05 11.83
C ALA A 122 25.89 -7.22 11.73
N LYS A 123 26.37 -8.34 11.16
CA LYS A 123 27.80 -8.64 11.00
C LYS A 123 28.57 -7.60 10.17
N SER A 124 27.87 -6.78 9.39
CA SER A 124 28.45 -5.81 8.47
C SER A 124 28.85 -4.46 9.09
N GLU A 125 28.41 -4.17 10.33
CA GLU A 125 28.65 -2.90 11.04
C GLU A 125 29.26 -3.07 12.43
N SER A 126 29.57 -4.31 12.83
CA SER A 126 30.13 -4.64 14.14
C SER A 126 31.61 -4.24 14.26
N GLN A 127 31.92 -2.94 14.28
CA GLN A 127 33.26 -2.44 14.62
C GLN A 127 33.36 -1.70 15.95
N ASN A 128 32.25 -1.40 16.65
CA ASN A 128 32.30 -0.84 18.00
C ASN A 128 31.46 -1.68 18.98
N GLN A 129 32.09 -2.68 19.59
CA GLN A 129 31.47 -3.61 20.56
C GLN A 129 30.99 -2.94 21.87
N ASN A 130 31.22 -1.63 22.06
CA ASN A 130 30.91 -0.92 23.30
C ASN A 130 29.59 -0.13 23.27
N GLU A 131 28.90 -0.05 22.13
CA GLU A 131 27.60 0.63 22.04
C GLU A 131 26.50 -0.36 21.65
N ASN A 132 25.52 -0.56 22.54
CA ASN A 132 24.29 -1.33 22.28
C ASN A 132 23.33 -0.61 21.31
N ALA A 133 23.86 0.25 20.43
CA ALA A 133 23.10 1.07 19.50
C ALA A 133 23.59 0.87 18.06
N LEU A 134 22.67 0.98 17.11
CA LEU A 134 22.96 0.80 15.69
C LEU A 134 21.96 1.57 14.83
N ILE A 135 22.38 1.92 13.61
CA ILE A 135 21.50 2.57 12.64
C ILE A 135 20.78 1.48 11.86
N VAL A 136 19.45 1.55 11.84
CA VAL A 136 18.61 0.56 11.20
C VAL A 136 17.54 1.24 10.37
N GLN A 137 17.15 0.59 9.28
CA GLN A 137 16.07 1.03 8.43
C GLN A 137 14.91 0.04 8.46
N VAL A 138 13.68 0.55 8.47
CA VAL A 138 12.48 -0.28 8.35
C VAL A 138 12.35 -0.81 6.92
N ALA A 139 12.48 -2.13 6.77
CA ALA A 139 12.38 -2.78 5.48
C ALA A 139 10.95 -2.77 4.94
N ARG A 140 10.82 -2.76 3.60
CA ARG A 140 9.51 -2.93 2.92
C ARG A 140 8.96 -4.35 3.00
N LYS A 141 9.77 -5.32 3.41
CA LYS A 141 9.32 -6.70 3.63
C LYS A 141 8.48 -6.71 4.92
N ARG A 142 7.31 -7.36 4.89
CA ARG A 142 6.40 -7.44 6.05
C ARG A 142 5.80 -6.09 6.52
N ILE A 143 5.59 -5.13 5.62
CA ILE A 143 4.85 -3.90 5.93
C ILE A 143 3.52 -4.21 6.62
N GLY A 144 3.20 -3.47 7.68
CA GLY A 144 1.95 -3.59 8.44
C GLY A 144 1.98 -4.66 9.55
N ARG A 145 3.07 -5.42 9.72
CA ARG A 145 3.22 -6.34 10.85
C ARG A 145 3.56 -5.59 12.14
N LYS A 146 3.08 -6.08 13.29
CA LYS A 146 3.37 -5.48 14.61
C LYS A 146 4.88 -5.30 14.86
N THR A 147 5.67 -6.28 14.44
CA THR A 147 7.12 -6.27 14.54
C THR A 147 7.74 -6.01 13.17
N PRO A 148 8.25 -4.80 12.88
CA PRO A 148 8.88 -4.49 11.60
C PRO A 148 10.16 -5.30 11.40
N LEU A 149 10.45 -5.64 10.14
CA LEU A 149 11.76 -6.14 9.77
C LEU A 149 12.71 -4.96 9.56
N LEU A 150 13.91 -5.07 10.10
CA LEU A 150 14.95 -4.05 10.05
C LEU A 150 16.10 -4.50 9.16
N THR A 151 16.85 -3.53 8.64
CA THR A 151 18.07 -3.73 7.87
C THR A 151 19.11 -2.68 8.21
N THR A 152 20.39 -3.04 8.17
CA THR A 152 21.53 -2.11 8.24
C THR A 152 21.95 -1.60 6.87
N GLN A 153 21.39 -2.15 5.79
CA GLN A 153 21.66 -1.69 4.42
C GLN A 153 20.80 -0.46 4.12
N LEU A 154 21.32 0.72 4.44
CA LEU A 154 20.56 1.95 4.36
C LEU A 154 20.32 2.39 2.92
N LYS A 155 19.13 2.90 2.67
CA LYS A 155 18.80 3.60 1.42
C LYS A 155 18.00 4.87 1.70
N ILE A 156 18.25 5.92 0.93
CA ILE A 156 17.45 7.15 0.96
C ILE A 156 16.60 7.19 -0.31
N VAL A 157 15.28 7.14 -0.10
CA VAL A 157 14.30 7.07 -1.19
C VAL A 157 13.88 8.48 -1.60
N GLY A 158 14.26 8.87 -2.80
CA GLY A 158 13.79 10.08 -3.47
C GLY A 158 12.64 9.81 -4.42
N LYS A 159 12.09 10.86 -5.03
CA LYS A 159 10.98 10.81 -6.00
C LYS A 159 11.38 10.07 -7.28
N TYR A 160 12.56 10.36 -7.81
CA TYR A 160 13.06 9.83 -9.09
C TYR A 160 14.21 8.84 -8.94
N ALA A 161 14.93 8.87 -7.81
CA ALA A 161 16.09 8.03 -7.56
C ALA A 161 16.05 7.45 -6.14
N ILE A 162 16.81 6.39 -5.92
CA ILE A 162 17.09 5.82 -4.60
C ILE A 162 18.60 5.78 -4.47
N LEU A 163 19.16 6.43 -3.44
CA LEU A 163 20.55 6.18 -3.05
C LEU A 163 20.55 4.99 -2.10
N ALA A 164 21.39 3.98 -2.33
CA ALA A 164 21.52 2.82 -1.45
C ALA A 164 22.99 2.51 -1.15
N GLN A 165 23.33 2.22 0.10
CA GLN A 165 24.67 1.80 0.48
C GLN A 165 25.02 0.45 -0.17
N ARG A 166 26.31 0.26 -0.50
CA ARG A 166 26.84 -1.01 -1.04
C ARG A 166 26.09 -1.50 -2.29
N SER A 167 25.51 -0.58 -3.06
CA SER A 167 24.80 -0.85 -4.30
C SER A 167 25.56 -0.27 -5.48
N ASN A 168 25.34 -0.83 -6.67
CA ASN A 168 25.80 -0.25 -7.93
C ASN A 168 24.77 0.74 -8.49
N VAL A 169 25.16 1.44 -9.56
CA VAL A 169 24.25 2.22 -10.40
C VAL A 169 23.26 1.28 -11.08
N GLY A 170 21.98 1.60 -11.05
CA GLY A 170 20.92 0.79 -11.62
C GLY A 170 19.78 1.63 -12.21
N VAL A 171 19.04 1.02 -13.13
CA VAL A 171 17.85 1.61 -13.73
C VAL A 171 16.70 0.61 -13.62
N SER A 172 15.56 1.05 -13.10
CA SER A 172 14.34 0.26 -12.96
C SER A 172 14.06 -0.57 -14.22
N LEU A 173 13.74 -1.86 -14.05
CA LEU A 173 13.40 -2.78 -15.15
C LEU A 173 12.13 -2.36 -15.91
N LYS A 174 11.33 -1.46 -15.35
CA LYS A 174 10.14 -0.91 -16.01
C LYS A 174 10.46 0.13 -17.08
N ILE A 175 11.66 0.71 -17.03
CA ILE A 175 12.14 1.61 -18.09
C ILE A 175 12.73 0.72 -19.18
N ARG A 176 11.99 0.54 -20.28
CA ARG A 176 12.34 -0.37 -21.38
C ARG A 176 13.14 0.29 -22.50
N ASP A 177 13.06 1.61 -22.62
CA ASP A 177 13.82 2.38 -23.62
C ASP A 177 15.32 2.24 -23.38
N ILE A 178 16.02 1.61 -24.31
CA ILE A 178 17.45 1.30 -24.21
C ILE A 178 18.31 2.58 -24.16
N ASN A 179 17.96 3.58 -24.97
CA ASN A 179 18.70 4.84 -25.03
C ASN A 179 18.54 5.60 -23.71
N LYS A 180 17.30 5.69 -23.20
CA LYS A 180 17.05 6.35 -21.92
C LYS A 180 17.72 5.62 -20.75
N ARG A 181 17.76 4.29 -20.78
CA ARG A 181 18.48 3.49 -19.79
C ARG A 181 19.98 3.80 -19.79
N ALA A 182 20.60 3.87 -20.98
CA ALA A 182 22.01 4.20 -21.12
C ALA A 182 22.31 5.61 -20.60
N GLU A 183 21.47 6.59 -20.96
CA GLU A 183 21.56 7.98 -20.50
C GLU A 183 21.49 8.07 -18.96
N LEU A 184 20.47 7.45 -18.36
CA LEU A 184 20.29 7.43 -16.90
C LEU A 184 21.45 6.71 -16.20
N TYR A 185 21.96 5.62 -16.77
CA TYR A 185 23.09 4.89 -16.22
C TYR A 185 24.37 5.75 -16.22
N ALA A 186 24.66 6.45 -17.32
CA ALA A 186 25.78 7.38 -17.41
C ALA A 186 25.65 8.54 -16.41
N LEU A 187 24.45 9.14 -16.33
CA LEU A 187 24.15 10.18 -15.34
C LEU A 187 24.34 9.68 -13.91
N GLY A 188 23.87 8.47 -13.62
CA GLY A 188 24.01 7.85 -12.30
C GLY A 188 25.48 7.66 -11.91
N LYS A 189 26.33 7.20 -12.84
CA LYS A 189 27.79 7.08 -12.59
C LYS A 189 28.46 8.42 -12.27
N GLN A 190 28.02 9.51 -12.89
CA GLN A 190 28.55 10.84 -12.64
C GLN A 190 28.11 11.40 -11.27
N LEU A 191 26.87 11.11 -10.86
CA LEU A 191 26.23 11.74 -9.69
C LEU A 191 26.20 10.87 -8.43
N VAL A 192 26.66 9.62 -8.47
CA VAL A 192 26.65 8.77 -7.28
C VAL A 192 27.69 9.27 -6.24
N PRO A 193 27.34 9.39 -4.94
CA PRO A 193 28.32 9.69 -3.91
C PRO A 193 29.17 8.45 -3.56
N GLU A 194 30.37 8.68 -3.02
CA GLU A 194 31.28 7.60 -2.61
C GLU A 194 30.63 6.68 -1.55
N GLY A 195 30.80 5.36 -1.71
CA GLY A 195 30.21 4.35 -0.82
C GLY A 195 28.72 4.05 -1.06
N TRP A 196 28.07 4.77 -1.97
CA TRP A 196 26.66 4.59 -2.33
C TRP A 196 26.50 4.14 -3.78
N GLY A 197 25.35 3.56 -4.08
CA GLY A 197 24.80 3.34 -5.42
C GLY A 197 23.59 4.22 -5.65
N ILE A 198 23.17 4.34 -6.92
CA ILE A 198 21.95 5.06 -7.31
C ILE A 198 21.07 4.17 -8.18
N ILE A 199 19.79 4.09 -7.86
CA ILE A 199 18.79 3.33 -8.62
C ILE A 199 17.73 4.31 -9.15
N TRP A 200 17.70 4.51 -10.47
CA TRP A 200 16.67 5.34 -11.11
C TRP A 200 15.32 4.64 -11.14
N ARG A 201 14.30 5.34 -10.63
CA ARG A 201 12.91 4.89 -10.55
C ARG A 201 12.19 5.14 -11.88
N GLU A 202 11.07 4.43 -12.09
CA GLU A 202 10.24 4.53 -13.30
C GLU A 202 9.91 5.99 -13.74
N PRO A 203 9.54 6.93 -12.85
CA PRO A 203 9.25 8.32 -13.26
C PRO A 203 10.46 9.07 -13.86
N ALA A 204 11.69 8.65 -13.58
CA ALA A 204 12.90 9.29 -14.12
C ALA A 204 12.99 9.20 -15.65
N ALA A 205 12.33 8.22 -16.28
CA ALA A 205 12.34 8.06 -17.73
C ALA A 205 11.78 9.26 -18.49
N HIS A 206 10.85 10.01 -17.88
CA HIS A 206 10.16 11.14 -18.50
C HIS A 206 10.52 12.49 -17.86
N THR A 207 11.59 12.51 -17.06
CA THR A 207 11.97 13.68 -16.28
C THR A 207 13.22 14.33 -16.88
N PRO A 208 13.28 15.66 -17.02
CA PRO A 208 14.47 16.36 -17.52
C PRO A 208 15.70 16.13 -16.64
N LYS A 209 16.89 16.09 -17.26
CA LYS A 209 18.17 15.84 -16.59
C LYS A 209 18.44 16.80 -15.41
N THR A 210 18.12 18.08 -15.57
CA THR A 210 18.31 19.11 -14.52
C THR A 210 17.51 18.81 -13.25
N ILE A 211 16.28 18.30 -13.38
CA ILE A 211 15.44 17.91 -12.24
C ILE A 211 16.02 16.65 -11.56
N LEU A 212 16.55 15.71 -12.36
CA LEU A 212 17.21 14.51 -11.84
C LEU A 212 18.51 14.85 -11.08
N GLU A 213 19.30 15.79 -11.59
CA GLU A 213 20.50 16.29 -10.92
C GLU A 213 20.16 16.93 -9.57
N ASN A 214 19.15 17.81 -9.54
CA ASN A 214 18.68 18.45 -8.32
C ASN A 214 18.16 17.44 -7.29
N GLU A 215 17.45 16.39 -7.74
CA GLU A 215 17.01 15.30 -6.88
C GLU A 215 18.19 14.59 -6.23
N VAL A 216 19.25 14.27 -7.00
CA VAL A 216 20.44 13.61 -6.45
C VAL A 216 21.18 14.51 -5.46
N THR A 217 21.28 15.82 -5.73
CA THR A 217 21.83 16.79 -4.78
C THR A 217 21.05 16.78 -3.46
N THR A 218 19.72 16.82 -3.53
CA THR A 218 18.85 16.75 -2.35
C THR A 218 19.05 15.43 -1.57
N LEU A 219 19.22 14.31 -2.27
CA LEU A 219 19.48 13.01 -1.63
C LEU A 219 20.86 12.96 -0.97
N ARG A 220 21.89 13.57 -1.58
CA ARG A 220 23.24 13.71 -1.00
C ARG A 220 23.21 14.55 0.28
N GLU A 221 22.46 15.64 0.29
CA GLU A 221 22.26 16.46 1.49
C GLU A 221 21.62 15.66 2.62
N LYS A 222 20.62 14.83 2.32
CA LYS A 222 20.02 13.92 3.32
C LYS A 222 21.00 12.88 3.85
N VAL A 223 21.87 12.32 2.99
CA VAL A 223 22.94 11.41 3.44
C VAL A 223 23.90 12.14 4.38
N LYS A 224 24.31 13.36 4.02
CA LYS A 224 25.21 14.18 4.85
C LYS A 224 24.58 14.46 6.21
N ALA A 225 23.33 14.94 6.24
CA ALA A 225 22.60 15.20 7.47
C ALA A 225 22.44 13.94 8.33
N LEU A 226 22.18 12.77 7.73
CA LEU A 226 22.13 11.50 8.45
C LEU A 226 23.48 11.16 9.11
N ASN A 227 24.59 11.29 8.37
CA ASN A 227 25.92 11.00 8.89
C ASN A 227 26.34 11.95 10.03
N GLU A 228 25.87 13.20 10.01
CA GLU A 228 26.13 14.20 11.06
C GLU A 228 25.23 13.99 12.30
N THR A 229 23.97 13.64 12.11
CA THR A 229 22.98 13.51 13.19
C THR A 229 23.03 12.16 13.91
N ALA A 230 23.32 11.07 13.19
CA ALA A 230 23.27 9.72 13.76
C ALA A 230 24.25 9.48 14.92
N PRO A 231 25.51 9.98 14.87
CA PRO A 231 26.43 9.84 16.01
C PRO A 231 25.93 10.60 17.26
N LEU A 232 25.30 11.77 17.07
CA LEU A 232 24.89 12.68 18.13
C LEU A 232 23.55 12.32 18.78
N ALA A 233 22.67 11.59 18.08
CA ALA A 233 21.35 11.25 18.59
C ALA A 233 21.40 10.18 19.69
N ASP A 234 20.54 10.29 20.71
CA ASP A 234 20.34 9.22 21.70
C ASP A 234 19.39 8.14 21.15
N ALA A 235 19.68 6.87 21.41
CA ALA A 235 18.82 5.77 20.99
C ALA A 235 17.71 5.50 22.04
N PRO A 236 16.43 5.28 21.62
CA PRO A 236 15.94 5.22 20.25
C PRO A 236 15.58 6.61 19.65
N ALA A 237 15.94 6.85 18.39
CA ALA A 237 15.57 8.08 17.67
C ALA A 237 15.26 7.83 16.18
N LEU A 238 14.30 8.58 15.64
CA LEU A 238 14.06 8.67 14.20
C LEU A 238 15.05 9.67 13.59
N LEU A 239 15.87 9.19 12.63
CA LEU A 239 16.89 10.00 11.96
C LEU A 239 16.41 10.50 10.59
N VAL A 240 15.73 9.64 9.82
CA VAL A 240 15.15 9.99 8.53
C VAL A 240 13.74 9.43 8.44
N GLU A 241 12.76 10.30 8.24
CA GLU A 241 11.37 9.90 8.07
C GLU A 241 11.12 9.29 6.68
N GLY A 242 10.41 8.15 6.67
CA GLY A 242 10.01 7.43 5.46
C GLY A 242 8.56 7.71 5.04
N LEU A 243 7.89 6.69 4.50
CA LEU A 243 6.47 6.75 4.10
C LEU A 243 5.57 6.06 5.13
N TYR A 244 4.38 6.59 5.35
CA TYR A 244 3.42 6.00 6.28
C TYR A 244 2.52 4.99 5.58
N PHE A 245 2.35 3.84 6.23
CA PHE A 245 1.43 2.80 5.78
C PHE A 245 0.13 2.86 6.59
N MET A 246 -0.99 2.79 5.88
CA MET A 246 -2.31 2.67 6.48
C MET A 246 -3.09 1.57 5.78
N ASP A 247 -3.57 0.61 6.56
CA ASP A 247 -4.54 -0.39 6.13
C ASP A 247 -5.95 0.16 6.35
N VAL A 248 -6.83 -0.06 5.38
CA VAL A 248 -8.21 0.42 5.39
C VAL A 248 -9.13 -0.72 5.03
N GLU A 249 -10.13 -0.98 5.88
CA GLU A 249 -11.20 -1.93 5.62
C GLU A 249 -12.48 -1.19 5.27
N PHE A 250 -13.22 -1.73 4.30
CA PHE A 250 -14.51 -1.19 3.88
C PHE A 250 -15.59 -2.24 4.17
N PRO A 251 -16.32 -2.11 5.30
CA PRO A 251 -17.48 -2.93 5.55
C PRO A 251 -18.65 -2.50 4.65
N ARG A 252 -19.84 -3.06 4.91
CA ARG A 252 -20.98 -3.01 3.99
C ARG A 252 -21.40 -1.57 3.64
N LEU A 253 -21.49 -0.66 4.60
CA LEU A 253 -21.98 0.71 4.34
C LEU A 253 -20.95 1.49 3.52
N SER A 254 -19.66 1.34 3.83
CA SER A 254 -18.56 1.90 3.06
C SER A 254 -18.56 1.41 1.61
N LYS A 255 -18.71 0.10 1.39
CA LYS A 255 -18.80 -0.47 0.02
C LYS A 255 -19.99 0.09 -0.74
N ALA A 256 -21.17 0.14 -0.13
CA ALA A 256 -22.37 0.70 -0.75
C ALA A 256 -22.18 2.19 -1.11
N ARG A 257 -21.54 2.97 -0.22
CA ARG A 257 -21.22 4.37 -0.51
C ARG A 257 -20.21 4.52 -1.64
N LEU A 258 -19.20 3.67 -1.70
CA LEU A 258 -18.23 3.63 -2.80
C LEU A 258 -18.87 3.19 -4.12
N ASP A 259 -19.82 2.25 -4.10
CA ASP A 259 -20.64 1.88 -5.27
C ASP A 259 -21.43 3.10 -5.77
N ALA A 260 -22.09 3.83 -4.87
CA ALA A 260 -22.80 5.06 -5.22
C ALA A 260 -21.86 6.12 -5.83
N LEU A 261 -20.67 6.33 -5.26
CA LEU A 261 -19.67 7.25 -5.82
C LEU A 261 -19.19 6.81 -7.21
N ARG A 262 -19.05 5.49 -7.43
CA ARG A 262 -18.68 4.92 -8.73
C ARG A 262 -19.78 5.12 -9.77
N ALA A 263 -21.05 5.00 -9.37
CA ALA A 263 -22.21 5.13 -10.25
C ALA A 263 -22.31 6.51 -10.93
N PHE A 264 -21.74 7.57 -10.33
CA PHE A 264 -21.70 8.91 -10.95
C PHE A 264 -20.88 8.98 -12.24
N VAL A 265 -19.97 8.04 -12.48
CA VAL A 265 -19.00 8.11 -13.60
C VAL A 265 -18.97 6.85 -14.47
N SER A 266 -19.70 5.81 -14.08
CA SER A 266 -19.69 4.52 -14.74
C SER A 266 -20.98 3.78 -14.39
N PRO A 267 -21.66 3.12 -15.35
CA PRO A 267 -22.72 2.17 -15.02
C PRO A 267 -22.21 1.18 -13.99
N THR A 268 -22.95 1.04 -12.90
CA THR A 268 -22.55 0.29 -11.71
C THR A 268 -23.76 -0.46 -11.18
N LEU A 269 -23.61 -1.76 -10.99
CA LEU A 269 -24.62 -2.58 -10.32
C LEU A 269 -24.53 -2.42 -8.81
N ASP A 270 -25.68 -2.57 -8.15
CA ASP A 270 -25.74 -2.51 -6.69
C ASP A 270 -24.91 -3.64 -6.08
N GLY A 271 -24.06 -3.31 -5.11
CA GLY A 271 -23.14 -4.27 -4.51
C GLY A 271 -21.90 -4.56 -5.36
N HIS A 272 -21.54 -3.70 -6.32
CA HIS A 272 -20.36 -3.85 -7.16
C HIS A 272 -19.11 -4.26 -6.36
N HIS A 273 -18.72 -3.50 -5.32
CA HIS A 273 -17.52 -3.83 -4.55
C HIS A 273 -17.65 -5.14 -3.75
N PHE A 274 -18.86 -5.50 -3.33
CA PHE A 274 -19.11 -6.79 -2.69
C PHE A 274 -18.81 -7.94 -3.65
N TYR A 275 -19.44 -7.96 -4.82
CA TYR A 275 -19.23 -9.02 -5.83
C TYR A 275 -17.82 -9.00 -6.41
N LYS A 276 -17.20 -7.83 -6.57
CA LYS A 276 -15.78 -7.72 -6.93
C LYS A 276 -14.87 -8.41 -5.92
N SER A 277 -15.17 -8.26 -4.64
CA SER A 277 -14.35 -8.84 -3.56
C SER A 277 -14.46 -10.37 -3.48
N CYS A 278 -15.54 -10.97 -4.01
CA CYS A 278 -15.66 -12.43 -4.16
C CYS A 278 -14.66 -13.02 -5.18
N GLY A 279 -14.17 -12.20 -6.13
CA GLY A 279 -13.27 -12.66 -7.18
C GLY A 279 -13.89 -13.70 -8.12
N GLY A 280 -13.03 -14.42 -8.85
CA GLY A 280 -13.42 -15.57 -9.67
C GLY A 280 -14.59 -15.33 -10.64
N LYS A 281 -15.50 -16.30 -10.71
CA LYS A 281 -16.67 -16.27 -11.60
C LYS A 281 -17.62 -15.12 -11.28
N VAL A 282 -17.83 -14.81 -10.01
CA VAL A 282 -18.72 -13.72 -9.56
C VAL A 282 -18.23 -12.36 -10.07
N SER A 283 -16.94 -12.07 -9.90
CA SER A 283 -16.35 -10.82 -10.41
C SER A 283 -16.39 -10.75 -11.94
N ALA A 284 -16.21 -11.86 -12.65
CA ALA A 284 -16.27 -11.90 -14.11
C ALA A 284 -17.70 -11.68 -14.63
N ALA A 285 -18.69 -12.33 -14.03
CA ALA A 285 -20.10 -12.13 -14.33
C ALA A 285 -20.52 -10.66 -14.09
N LEU A 286 -20.05 -10.05 -13.01
CA LEU A 286 -20.31 -8.64 -12.71
C LEU A 286 -19.76 -7.72 -13.81
N GLU A 287 -18.52 -7.94 -14.27
CA GLU A 287 -17.93 -7.14 -15.35
C GLU A 287 -18.73 -7.26 -16.65
N MET A 288 -19.20 -8.46 -16.98
CA MET A 288 -20.04 -8.67 -18.15
C MET A 288 -21.37 -7.93 -18.01
N ALA A 289 -22.02 -8.02 -16.85
CA ALA A 289 -23.28 -7.36 -16.56
C ALA A 289 -23.16 -5.83 -16.66
N GLU A 290 -22.14 -5.23 -16.04
CA GLU A 290 -21.91 -3.78 -16.14
C GLU A 290 -21.61 -3.33 -17.58
N LYS A 291 -20.92 -4.16 -18.37
CA LYS A 291 -20.68 -3.89 -19.79
C LYS A 291 -21.96 -3.97 -20.63
N LEU A 292 -22.94 -4.77 -20.25
CA LEU A 292 -24.27 -4.78 -20.89
C LEU A 292 -25.04 -3.48 -20.58
N LEU A 293 -24.93 -2.98 -19.34
CA LEU A 293 -25.49 -1.66 -18.98
C LEU A 293 -24.84 -0.53 -19.78
N GLU A 294 -23.51 -0.57 -19.94
CA GLU A 294 -22.77 0.40 -20.78
C GLU A 294 -23.25 0.38 -22.25
N LYS A 295 -23.77 -0.75 -22.73
CA LYS A 295 -24.37 -0.88 -24.07
C LYS A 295 -25.84 -0.49 -24.15
N GLY A 296 -26.45 -0.02 -23.06
CA GLY A 296 -27.83 0.45 -23.02
C GLY A 296 -28.88 -0.66 -22.84
N GLN A 297 -28.49 -1.85 -22.37
CA GLN A 297 -29.46 -2.89 -21.98
C GLN A 297 -30.27 -2.46 -20.76
N SER A 298 -31.48 -3.01 -20.61
CA SER A 298 -32.35 -2.72 -19.47
C SER A 298 -31.69 -3.14 -18.15
N ARG A 299 -31.72 -2.24 -17.17
CA ARG A 299 -31.11 -2.50 -15.85
C ARG A 299 -31.75 -3.70 -15.15
N SER A 300 -33.07 -3.81 -15.18
CA SER A 300 -33.79 -4.91 -14.53
C SER A 300 -33.42 -6.27 -15.12
N GLU A 301 -33.37 -6.36 -16.45
CA GLU A 301 -33.02 -7.61 -17.15
C GLU A 301 -31.58 -8.03 -16.89
N VAL A 302 -30.65 -7.07 -16.85
CA VAL A 302 -29.23 -7.34 -16.56
C VAL A 302 -29.05 -7.79 -15.11
N GLU A 303 -29.73 -7.14 -14.16
CA GLU A 303 -29.68 -7.52 -12.75
C GLU A 303 -30.24 -8.92 -12.49
N GLU A 304 -31.35 -9.27 -13.14
CA GLU A 304 -31.97 -10.59 -13.04
C GLU A 304 -31.02 -11.68 -13.57
N LYS A 305 -30.54 -11.55 -14.80
CA LYS A 305 -29.59 -12.51 -15.40
C LYS A 305 -28.30 -12.61 -14.61
N PHE A 306 -27.79 -11.50 -14.09
CA PHE A 306 -26.60 -11.50 -13.26
C PHE A 306 -26.82 -12.32 -11.99
N LYS A 307 -27.95 -12.14 -11.30
CA LYS A 307 -28.31 -12.90 -10.09
C LYS A 307 -28.46 -14.39 -10.39
N GLU A 308 -29.07 -14.75 -11.52
CA GLU A 308 -29.18 -16.15 -11.97
C GLU A 308 -27.79 -16.78 -12.18
N GLU A 309 -26.89 -16.08 -12.88
CA GLU A 309 -25.54 -16.56 -13.18
C GLU A 309 -24.70 -16.82 -11.92
N ILE A 310 -24.79 -15.95 -10.92
CA ILE A 310 -23.99 -16.08 -9.69
C ILE A 310 -24.64 -16.96 -8.64
N ARG A 311 -25.90 -17.39 -8.81
CA ARG A 311 -26.68 -18.09 -7.79
C ARG A 311 -25.93 -19.29 -7.20
N LEU A 312 -25.33 -20.12 -8.06
CA LEU A 312 -24.60 -21.32 -7.65
C LEU A 312 -23.25 -21.05 -6.98
N ALA A 313 -22.79 -19.81 -6.95
CA ALA A 313 -21.55 -19.41 -6.30
C ALA A 313 -21.75 -18.97 -4.84
N PHE A 314 -23.00 -18.77 -4.40
CA PHE A 314 -23.32 -18.35 -3.04
C PHE A 314 -23.80 -19.53 -2.19
N PRO A 315 -23.53 -19.50 -0.87
CA PRO A 315 -24.00 -20.55 0.03
C PRO A 315 -25.53 -20.52 0.16
N GLU A 316 -26.12 -21.71 0.16
CA GLU A 316 -27.53 -21.96 0.47
C GLU A 316 -27.67 -22.57 1.87
N GLU A 317 -28.90 -22.71 2.36
CA GLU A 317 -29.17 -23.44 3.62
C GLU A 317 -28.57 -24.86 3.56
N GLY A 318 -27.89 -25.25 4.65
CA GLY A 318 -27.11 -26.49 4.74
C GLY A 318 -25.67 -26.39 4.23
N SER A 319 -25.27 -25.28 3.59
CA SER A 319 -23.89 -25.10 3.11
C SER A 319 -22.89 -24.99 4.26
N ALA A 320 -21.72 -25.59 4.10
CA ALA A 320 -20.59 -25.36 4.98
C ALA A 320 -19.85 -24.08 4.57
N VAL A 321 -19.56 -23.21 5.55
CA VAL A 321 -18.85 -21.94 5.35
C VAL A 321 -17.73 -21.78 6.36
N ASP A 322 -16.64 -21.11 5.96
CA ASP A 322 -15.59 -20.70 6.88
C ASP A 322 -15.98 -19.44 7.63
N VAL A 323 -15.72 -19.41 8.93
CA VAL A 323 -15.98 -18.23 9.76
C VAL A 323 -14.65 -17.63 10.19
N GLU A 324 -14.46 -16.36 9.86
CA GLU A 324 -13.33 -15.56 10.33
C GLU A 324 -13.83 -14.42 11.20
N HIS A 325 -13.21 -14.24 12.37
CA HIS A 325 -13.43 -13.09 13.21
C HIS A 325 -12.24 -12.13 13.09
N VAL A 326 -12.49 -10.96 12.51
CA VAL A 326 -11.49 -9.90 12.37
C VAL A 326 -11.68 -8.87 13.47
N LYS A 327 -10.70 -8.74 14.36
CA LYS A 327 -10.72 -7.68 15.39
C LYS A 327 -10.49 -6.30 14.76
N LEU A 328 -10.87 -5.24 15.48
CA LEU A 328 -10.54 -3.86 15.10
C LEU A 328 -9.03 -3.64 14.93
N SER A 329 -8.19 -4.41 15.64
CA SER A 329 -6.72 -4.40 15.46
C SER A 329 -6.24 -5.00 14.14
N GLY A 330 -7.12 -5.66 13.37
CA GLY A 330 -6.79 -6.41 12.15
C GLY A 330 -6.35 -7.85 12.41
N ALA A 331 -6.36 -8.30 13.67
CA ALA A 331 -6.08 -9.70 14.00
C ALA A 331 -7.25 -10.58 13.53
N VAL A 332 -6.94 -11.59 12.71
CA VAL A 332 -7.91 -12.55 12.16
C VAL A 332 -7.86 -13.83 12.97
N PHE A 333 -9.01 -14.29 13.44
CA PHE A 333 -9.20 -15.56 14.12
C PHE A 333 -10.04 -16.47 13.23
N HIS A 334 -9.46 -17.57 12.76
CA HIS A 334 -10.21 -18.59 12.03
C HIS A 334 -11.00 -19.40 13.04
N LEU A 335 -12.32 -19.25 13.00
CA LEU A 335 -13.27 -19.84 13.94
C LEU A 335 -13.75 -21.23 13.51
N GLY A 336 -13.19 -21.77 12.42
CA GLY A 336 -13.52 -23.06 11.82
C GLY A 336 -14.70 -22.98 10.87
N HIS A 337 -15.27 -24.14 10.59
CA HIS A 337 -16.44 -24.28 9.72
C HIS A 337 -17.74 -24.09 10.49
N ALA A 338 -18.72 -23.49 9.82
CA ALA A 338 -20.10 -23.37 10.26
C ALA A 338 -21.03 -23.94 9.19
N THR A 339 -22.23 -24.36 9.59
CA THR A 339 -23.30 -24.75 8.68
C THR A 339 -24.33 -23.63 8.62
N VAL A 340 -24.66 -23.16 7.42
CA VAL A 340 -25.72 -22.18 7.21
C VAL A 340 -27.06 -22.81 7.57
N GLU A 341 -27.77 -22.22 8.52
CA GLU A 341 -29.10 -22.70 8.95
C GLU A 341 -30.22 -21.99 8.21
N ALA A 342 -30.06 -20.69 7.99
CA ALA A 342 -31.01 -19.86 7.27
C ALA A 342 -30.27 -18.70 6.62
N ILE A 343 -30.64 -18.37 5.39
CA ILE A 343 -30.15 -17.17 4.71
C ILE A 343 -31.33 -16.40 4.13
N ASN A 344 -31.44 -15.13 4.51
CA ASN A 344 -32.40 -14.21 3.89
C ASN A 344 -31.70 -12.90 3.52
N SER A 345 -32.45 -11.95 2.97
CA SER A 345 -31.89 -10.68 2.48
C SER A 345 -31.27 -9.79 3.57
N HIS A 346 -31.51 -10.07 4.86
CA HIS A 346 -31.09 -9.24 5.99
C HIS A 346 -30.28 -10.00 7.06
N GLU A 347 -30.46 -11.32 7.15
CA GLU A 347 -29.88 -12.16 8.20
C GLU A 347 -29.25 -13.43 7.60
N LEU A 348 -28.05 -13.74 8.06
CA LEU A 348 -27.41 -15.05 7.89
C LEU A 348 -27.35 -15.71 9.27
N ARG A 349 -28.02 -16.84 9.43
CA ARG A 349 -27.93 -17.67 10.61
C ARG A 349 -27.08 -18.90 10.31
N TYR A 350 -26.16 -19.20 11.20
CA TYR A 350 -25.30 -20.37 11.09
C TYR A 350 -25.04 -20.96 12.47
N SER A 351 -24.82 -22.27 12.53
CA SER A 351 -24.32 -22.97 13.71
C SER A 351 -22.90 -23.45 13.51
N ARG A 352 -22.13 -23.47 14.60
CA ARG A 352 -20.76 -24.00 14.63
C ARG A 352 -20.52 -24.78 15.91
N THR A 353 -19.74 -25.84 15.81
CA THR A 353 -19.30 -26.62 16.98
C THR A 353 -18.02 -26.00 17.52
N ILE A 354 -18.08 -25.43 18.72
CA ILE A 354 -16.89 -24.94 19.42
C ILE A 354 -16.24 -26.15 20.09
N ARG A 355 -15.10 -26.61 19.56
CA ARG A 355 -14.27 -27.61 20.25
C ARG A 355 -13.53 -26.90 21.39
N ALA A 356 -13.76 -27.36 22.62
CA ALA A 356 -13.13 -26.85 23.83
C ALA A 356 -11.64 -27.20 23.91
#